data_AF-A0A090KKS7-F1
#
_entry.id   AF-A0A090KKS7-F1
#
_cell.length_a   1.000
_cell.length_b   1.000
_cell.length_c   1.000
_cell.angle_alpha   90.00
_cell.angle_beta   90.00
_cell.angle_gamma   90.00
#
_symmetry.space_group_name_H-M   'P 1'
#
loop_
_entity.id
_entity.type
_entity.pdbx_description
1 polymer ?
#
loop_
_entity_poly.entity_id
_entity_poly.type
_entity_poly.pdbx_seq_one_letter_code
_entity_poly.pdbx_strand_id
1 'polypeptide(L)'
;MNKQGYRTPEPEILMLLILAVNGEMNQADLTALHEESPHTQLINAGLVEQWGGGRTFALTARGKAYVEMICRIPCPRKKKCGLIRAMGSNTGE
;
A
#
# COMPACT_ATOMS: atom_id res chain seq x y z
N MET A 1 13.48 -0.15 -33.74
CA MET A 1 12.98 0.24 -32.40
C MET A 1 12.49 -1.01 -31.70
N ASN A 2 13.29 -1.57 -30.78
CA ASN A 2 12.83 -2.69 -29.95
C ASN A 2 11.80 -2.14 -28.96
N LYS A 3 10.51 -2.41 -29.21
CA LYS A 3 9.48 -2.28 -28.18
C LYS A 3 9.76 -3.36 -27.15
N GLN A 4 10.64 -3.08 -26.19
CA GLN A 4 10.65 -3.84 -24.94
C GLN A 4 9.26 -3.63 -24.34
N GLY A 5 8.36 -4.58 -24.59
CA GLY A 5 7.02 -4.55 -24.04
C GLY A 5 7.18 -4.47 -22.54
N TYR A 6 6.68 -3.38 -21.94
CA TYR A 6 6.52 -3.33 -20.49
C TYR A 6 5.68 -4.54 -20.12
N ARG A 7 6.29 -5.49 -19.44
CA ARG A 7 5.60 -6.71 -19.01
C ARG A 7 4.54 -6.24 -18.03
N THR A 8 3.27 -6.52 -18.33
CA THR A 8 2.20 -6.31 -17.37
C THR A 8 2.59 -7.04 -16.08
N PRO A 9 2.59 -6.37 -14.92
CA PRO A 9 2.89 -7.03 -13.65
C PRO A 9 1.91 -8.18 -13.42
N GLU A 10 2.37 -9.22 -12.72
CA GLU A 10 1.45 -10.25 -12.24
C GLU A 10 0.36 -9.61 -11.36
N PRO A 11 -0.90 -10.08 -11.42
CA PRO A 11 -2.03 -9.52 -10.67
C PRO A 11 -1.74 -9.30 -9.18
N GLU A 12 -0.98 -10.21 -8.57
CA GLU A 12 -0.56 -10.17 -7.17
C GLU A 12 0.32 -8.96 -6.90
N ILE A 13 1.31 -8.75 -7.77
CA ILE A 13 2.24 -7.62 -7.67
C ILE A 13 1.48 -6.31 -7.89
N LEU A 14 0.58 -6.27 -8.87
CA LEU A 14 -0.23 -5.08 -9.13
C LEU A 14 -1.10 -4.72 -7.92
N MET A 15 -1.76 -5.71 -7.31
CA MET A 15 -2.58 -5.49 -6.10
C MET A 15 -1.74 -5.00 -4.91
N LEU A 16 -0.56 -5.58 -4.70
CA LEU A 16 0.36 -5.13 -3.64
C LEU A 16 0.80 -3.69 -3.84
N LEU A 17 1.09 -3.28 -5.08
CA LEU A 17 1.44 -1.89 -5.43
C LEU A 17 0.27 -0.93 -5.21
N ILE A 18 -0.94 -1.32 -5.64
CA ILE A 18 -2.16 -0.53 -5.43
C ILE A 18 -2.39 -0.27 -3.95
N LEU A 19 -2.31 -1.32 -3.11
CA LEU A 19 -2.46 -1.17 -1.65
C LEU A 19 -1.30 -0.40 -1.01
N ALA A 20 -0.07 -0.50 -1.54
CA ALA A 20 1.06 0.30 -1.06
C ALA A 20 0.85 1.80 -1.26
N VAL A 21 0.24 2.19 -2.39
CA VAL A 21 -0.02 3.60 -2.72
C VAL A 21 -1.24 4.15 -1.98
N ASN A 22 -2.34 3.40 -1.96
CA ASN A 22 -3.63 3.87 -1.42
C ASN A 22 -3.78 3.58 0.08
N GLY A 23 -3.00 2.65 0.63
CA GLY A 23 -3.11 2.19 2.00
C GLY A 23 -4.24 1.19 2.19
N GLU A 24 -5.36 1.66 2.74
CA GLU A 24 -6.54 0.83 3.00
C GLU A 24 -7.53 1.02 1.86
N MET A 25 -8.04 -0.07 1.31
CA MET A 25 -9.00 -0.04 0.22
C MET A 25 -10.17 -0.97 0.48
N ASN A 26 -11.35 -0.59 0.01
CA ASN A 26 -12.50 -1.47 0.07
C ASN A 26 -12.57 -2.41 -1.15
N GLN A 27 -13.38 -3.48 -1.06
CA GLN A 27 -13.57 -4.46 -2.12
C GLN A 27 -14.06 -3.83 -3.42
N ALA A 28 -14.96 -2.85 -3.36
CA ALA A 28 -15.53 -2.23 -4.55
C ALA A 28 -14.46 -1.46 -5.34
N ASP A 29 -13.63 -0.69 -4.64
CA ASP A 29 -12.53 0.06 -5.23
C ASP A 29 -11.46 -0.89 -5.81
N LEU A 30 -11.18 -2.00 -5.13
CA LEU A 30 -10.25 -3.02 -5.64
C LEU A 30 -10.78 -3.74 -6.87
N THR A 31 -12.05 -4.15 -6.88
CA THR A 31 -12.69 -4.82 -8.02
C THR A 31 -12.79 -3.88 -9.23
N ALA A 32 -13.00 -2.57 -9.02
CA ALA A 32 -13.00 -1.58 -10.09
C ALA A 32 -11.62 -1.42 -10.76
N LEU A 33 -10.53 -1.70 -10.02
CA LEU A 33 -9.16 -1.64 -10.54
C LEU A 33 -8.69 -2.97 -11.12
N HIS A 34 -9.25 -4.10 -10.67
CA HIS A 34 -8.85 -5.44 -11.11
C HIS A 34 -10.00 -6.45 -10.94
N GLU A 35 -10.58 -6.92 -12.05
CA GLU A 35 -11.75 -7.80 -12.07
C GLU A 35 -11.50 -9.15 -11.37
N GLU A 36 -10.31 -9.75 -11.55
CA GLU A 36 -9.89 -10.98 -10.86
C GLU A 36 -8.89 -10.66 -9.75
N SER A 37 -9.37 -10.30 -8.56
CA SER A 37 -8.48 -9.90 -7.47
C SER A 37 -7.86 -11.15 -6.78
N PRO A 38 -6.52 -11.28 -6.70
CA PRO A 38 -5.84 -12.42 -6.06
C PRO A 38 -5.81 -12.32 -4.52
N HIS A 39 -6.79 -11.66 -3.91
CA HIS A 39 -6.82 -11.36 -2.47
C HIS A 39 -6.65 -12.63 -1.62
N THR A 40 -7.29 -13.74 -1.99
CA THR A 40 -7.18 -15.01 -1.25
C THR A 40 -5.74 -15.51 -1.14
N GLN A 41 -4.96 -15.44 -2.22
CA GLN A 41 -3.57 -15.89 -2.22
C GLN A 41 -2.68 -14.95 -1.40
N LEU A 42 -2.89 -13.64 -1.53
CA LEU A 42 -2.13 -12.63 -0.79
C LEU A 42 -2.43 -12.65 0.72
N ILE A 43 -3.67 -12.97 1.10
CA ILE A 43 -4.08 -13.20 2.50
C ILE A 43 -3.43 -14.48 3.02
N ASN A 44 -3.50 -15.59 2.27
CA ASN A 44 -2.87 -16.85 2.67
C ASN A 44 -1.34 -16.74 2.79
N ALA A 45 -0.70 -15.88 1.99
CA ALA A 45 0.72 -15.56 2.09
C ALA A 45 1.06 -14.62 3.27
N GLY A 46 0.06 -14.07 3.95
CA GLY A 46 0.22 -13.11 5.05
C GLY A 46 0.74 -11.74 4.60
N LEU A 47 0.56 -11.38 3.32
CA LEU A 47 0.97 -10.10 2.76
C LEU A 47 -0.14 -9.05 2.83
N VAL A 48 -1.40 -9.50 2.78
CA VAL A 48 -2.59 -8.65 2.89
C VAL A 48 -3.43 -9.12 4.08
N GLU A 49 -3.98 -8.16 4.83
CA GLU A 49 -4.98 -8.41 5.86
C GLU A 49 -6.35 -7.93 5.38
N GLN A 50 -7.41 -8.59 5.88
CA GLN A 50 -8.79 -8.22 5.60
C GLN A 50 -9.59 -8.03 6.89
N TRP A 51 -10.50 -7.05 6.91
CA TRP A 51 -11.45 -6.86 8.00
C TRP A 51 -12.78 -6.26 7.50
N GLY A 52 -13.70 -5.98 8.43
CA GLY A 52 -15.03 -5.44 8.10
C GLY A 52 -15.92 -6.44 7.35
N GLY A 53 -15.78 -7.74 7.66
CA GLY A 53 -16.50 -8.81 6.96
C GLY A 53 -15.99 -9.08 5.54
N GLY A 54 -14.68 -8.93 5.31
CA GLY A 54 -14.05 -9.20 4.01
C GLY A 54 -14.21 -8.08 2.99
N ARG A 55 -14.44 -6.84 3.46
CA ARG A 55 -14.69 -5.68 2.58
C ARG A 55 -13.55 -4.68 2.55
N THR A 56 -12.63 -4.73 3.50
CA THR A 56 -11.50 -3.79 3.58
C THR A 56 -10.20 -4.57 3.59
N PHE A 57 -9.23 -4.10 2.83
CA PHE A 57 -7.93 -4.73 2.61
C PHE A 57 -6.81 -3.73 2.81
N ALA A 58 -5.70 -4.20 3.39
CA ALA A 58 -4.47 -3.42 3.49
C ALA A 58 -3.24 -4.33 3.54
N LEU A 59 -2.07 -3.75 3.30
CA LEU A 59 -0.81 -4.47 3.48
C LEU A 59 -0.51 -4.70 4.96
N THR A 60 -0.18 -5.94 5.29
CA THR A 60 0.45 -6.28 6.58
C THR A 60 1.85 -5.65 6.66
N ALA A 61 2.47 -5.69 7.85
CA ALA A 61 3.88 -5.31 7.98
C ALA A 61 4.80 -6.12 7.04
N ARG A 62 4.50 -7.41 6.85
CA ARG A 62 5.21 -8.29 5.92
C ARG A 62 4.97 -7.89 4.47
N GLY A 63 3.73 -7.56 4.11
CA GLY A 63 3.37 -7.05 2.78
C GLY A 63 4.14 -5.78 2.42
N LYS A 64 4.24 -4.83 3.36
CA LYS A 64 5.01 -3.59 3.17
C LYS A 64 6.49 -3.87 2.93
N ALA A 65 7.10 -4.72 3.75
CA ALA A 65 8.51 -5.11 3.58
C ALA A 65 8.75 -5.83 2.25
N TYR A 66 7.80 -6.67 1.80
CA TYR A 66 7.88 -7.33 0.51
C TYR A 66 7.83 -6.32 -0.65
N VAL A 67 6.90 -5.35 -0.61
CA VAL A 67 6.82 -4.26 -1.60
C VAL A 67 8.13 -3.46 -1.63
N GLU A 68 8.69 -3.11 -0.47
CA GLU A 68 9.99 -2.42 -0.37
C GLU A 68 11.11 -3.20 -1.08
N MET A 69 11.15 -4.52 -0.85
CA MET A 69 12.15 -5.40 -1.43
C MET A 69 12.04 -5.47 -2.96
N ILE A 70 10.83 -5.63 -3.51
CA ILE A 70 10.63 -5.76 -4.97
C ILE A 70 10.76 -4.41 -5.69
N CYS A 71 10.35 -3.31 -5.06
CA CYS A 71 10.41 -1.98 -5.68
C CYS A 71 11.80 -1.35 -5.60
N ARG A 72 12.70 -1.85 -4.74
CA ARG A 72 13.97 -1.18 -4.40
C ARG A 72 13.80 0.27 -3.95
N ILE A 73 12.59 0.63 -3.50
CA ILE A 73 12.19 1.96 -3.05
C ILE A 73 11.55 1.75 -1.68
N PRO A 74 12.01 2.44 -0.62
CA PRO A 74 11.37 2.36 0.68
C PRO A 74 9.91 2.80 0.56
N CYS A 75 8.99 2.03 1.14
CA CYS A 75 7.56 2.30 1.09
C CYS A 75 7.38 3.70 1.71
N PRO A 76 6.53 4.56 1.14
CA PRO A 76 6.26 5.85 1.75
C PRO A 76 5.69 5.60 3.15
N ARG A 77 6.53 5.71 4.18
CA ARG A 77 6.10 5.70 5.57
C ARG A 77 5.06 6.81 5.66
N LYS A 78 3.86 6.49 6.14
CA LYS A 78 2.85 7.50 6.53
C LYS A 78 3.62 8.56 7.34
N LYS A 79 3.85 9.74 6.77
CA LYS A 79 4.39 10.86 7.52
C LYS A 79 3.37 11.12 8.61
N LYS A 80 3.70 10.77 9.86
CA LYS A 80 3.05 11.42 11.00
C LYS A 80 3.33 12.91 10.78
N CYS A 81 2.33 13.66 10.36
CA CYS A 81 2.33 15.11 10.50
C CYS A 81 2.43 15.39 11.99
N GLY A 82 3.65 15.51 12.50
CA GLY A 82 3.90 16.21 13.74
C GLY A 82 3.48 17.64 13.46
N LEU A 83 2.28 18.00 13.89
CA LEU A 83 1.91 19.39 14.08
C LEU A 83 3.00 19.96 15.00
N ILE A 84 3.93 20.72 14.41
CA ILE A 84 5.00 21.36 15.15
C ILE A 84 4.32 22.33 16.10
N ARG A 85 4.45 22.03 17.39
CA ARG A 85 4.11 22.93 18.49
C ARG A 85 5.05 24.12 18.37
N ALA A 86 4.58 25.20 17.76
CA ALA A 86 5.24 26.50 17.79
C ALA A 86 4.24 27.52 18.33
N MET A 87 4.77 28.47 19.13
CA MET A 87 4.12 29.60 19.79
C MET A 87 3.72 29.29 21.26
N GLY A 88 4.39 29.81 22.28
CA GLY A 88 5.52 30.74 22.30
C GLY A 88 6.15 30.80 23.69
N SER A 89 7.47 30.87 23.72
CA SER A 89 8.21 31.38 24.88
C SER A 89 8.43 32.87 24.63
N ASN A 90 7.63 33.72 25.27
CA ASN A 90 7.96 35.14 25.40
C ASN A 90 8.84 35.28 26.64
N THR A 91 10.13 35.46 26.41
CA THR A 91 11.15 35.97 27.33
C THR A 91 11.88 36.97 26.44
N GLY A 92 11.72 38.28 26.55
CA GLY A 92 11.81 39.10 27.75
C GLY A 92 13.08 39.93 27.59
N GLU A 93 12.97 41.07 26.91
CA GLU A 93 13.84 42.25 27.00
C GLU A 93 13.02 43.49 26.70
#